data_AF-A0A7J8S6W3-F1
#
_entry.id   AF-A0A7J8S6W3-F1
#
_cell.length_a   1.000
_cell.length_b   1.000
_cell.length_c   1.000
_cell.angle_alpha   90.00
_cell.angle_beta   90.00
_cell.angle_gamma   90.00
#
_symmetry.space_group_name_H-M   'P 1'
#
loop_
_entity.id
_entity.type
_entity.pdbx_description
1 polymer ?
#
loop_
_entity_poly.entity_id
_entity_poly.type
_entity_poly.pdbx_seq_one_letter_code
_entity_poly.pdbx_strand_id
1 'polypeptide(L)'
;MDDMPLPSLFEQASKIHLTATESGADQDLVKKGCEALGKCEDMISKLGLFSSNETKDDISTTNLKYILVPFYLAELTEKIVQDNRIQILKTSQAKLKEFMSFCEAMELVPQEELEIAVQGASNSFADRRALKIARFKRQRAAEAKLTEIKERKERRERSTKAAAISTPVEHGEEDVLDDDGEEE
;
A
#
# COMPACT_ATOMS: atom_id res chain seq x y z
N MET A 1 10.65 0.18 17.61
CA MET A 1 10.36 -0.04 16.18
C MET A 1 11.36 -1.00 15.55
N ASP A 2 12.56 -1.15 16.12
CA ASP A 2 13.68 -1.81 15.45
C ASP A 2 13.55 -3.34 15.29
N ASP A 3 12.58 -3.98 15.97
CA ASP A 3 12.30 -5.41 15.85
C ASP A 3 10.96 -5.74 15.15
N MET A 4 10.28 -4.75 14.56
CA MET A 4 8.99 -5.00 13.93
C MET A 4 9.16 -5.61 12.52
N PRO A 5 8.44 -6.69 12.17
CA PRO A 5 8.52 -7.25 10.83
C PRO A 5 7.92 -6.30 9.79
N LEU A 6 8.45 -6.32 8.56
CA LEU A 6 8.07 -5.42 7.47
C LEU A 6 6.54 -5.33 7.24
N PRO A 7 5.75 -6.43 7.23
CA PRO A 7 4.30 -6.35 7.09
C PRO A 7 3.62 -5.48 8.15
N SER A 8 3.97 -5.66 9.42
CA SER A 8 3.37 -4.92 10.53
C SER A 8 3.82 -3.46 10.53
N LEU A 9 5.08 -3.20 10.20
CA LEU A 9 5.62 -1.85 10.11
C LEU A 9 4.94 -1.05 8.99
N PHE A 10 4.77 -1.67 7.82
CA PHE A 10 4.07 -1.06 6.70
C PHE A 10 2.60 -0.81 7.00
N GLU A 11 1.91 -1.74 7.67
CA GLU A 11 0.50 -1.55 8.05
C GLU A 11 0.35 -0.38 9.03
N GLN A 12 1.23 -0.27 10.02
CA GLN A 12 1.27 0.88 10.92
C GLN A 12 1.50 2.18 10.17
N ALA A 13 2.50 2.22 9.29
CA ALA A 13 2.85 3.39 8.51
C ALA A 13 1.73 3.82 7.55
N SER A 14 1.10 2.86 6.87
CA SER A 14 -0.03 3.09 5.96
C SER A 14 -1.25 3.63 6.71
N LYS A 15 -1.52 3.15 7.92
CA LYS A 15 -2.60 3.70 8.76
C LYS A 15 -2.33 5.15 9.16
N ILE A 16 -1.09 5.47 9.54
CA ILE A 16 -0.68 6.85 9.86
C ILE A 16 -0.85 7.75 8.64
N HIS A 17 -0.37 7.31 7.48
CA HIS A 17 -0.53 8.00 6.19
C HIS A 17 -2.01 8.32 5.92
N LEU A 18 -2.88 7.30 5.99
CA LEU A 18 -4.32 7.46 5.76
C LEU A 18 -4.95 8.50 6.69
N THR A 19 -4.69 8.41 8.01
CA THR A 19 -5.18 9.39 8.99
C THR A 19 -4.68 10.80 8.68
N ALA A 20 -3.40 10.94 8.36
CA ALA A 20 -2.81 12.24 8.03
C ALA A 20 -3.38 12.83 6.74
N THR A 21 -3.75 12.01 5.74
CA THR A 21 -4.31 12.46 4.46
C THR A 21 -5.80 12.79 4.52
N GLU A 22 -6.61 12.01 5.26
CA GLU A 22 -8.06 12.17 5.27
C GLU A 22 -8.56 13.17 6.32
N SER A 23 -8.05 13.06 7.55
CA SER A 23 -8.52 13.85 8.70
C SER A 23 -7.49 14.85 9.23
N GLY A 24 -6.24 14.76 8.74
CA GLY A 24 -5.12 15.47 9.33
C GLY A 24 -4.53 14.72 10.53
N ALA A 25 -3.30 15.10 10.90
CA ALA A 25 -2.54 14.50 11.98
C ALA A 25 -1.65 15.56 12.64
N ASP A 26 -1.34 15.38 13.92
CA ASP A 26 -0.33 16.18 14.60
C ASP A 26 1.08 15.90 14.05
N GLN A 27 2.02 16.79 14.37
CA GLN A 27 3.38 16.73 13.83
C GLN A 27 4.18 15.51 14.34
N ASP A 28 3.88 15.01 15.54
CA ASP A 28 4.57 13.85 16.09
C ASP A 28 4.14 12.58 15.36
N LEU A 29 2.84 12.45 15.06
CA LEU A 29 2.31 11.35 14.29
C LEU A 29 2.82 11.38 12.84
N VAL A 30 2.88 12.55 12.20
CA VAL A 30 3.46 12.69 10.85
C VAL A 30 4.93 12.25 10.84
N LYS A 31 5.75 12.74 11.78
CA LYS A 31 7.17 12.35 11.89
C LYS A 31 7.33 10.86 12.13
N LYS A 32 6.52 10.27 13.02
CA LYS A 32 6.49 8.84 13.28
C LYS A 32 6.16 8.03 12.03
N GLY A 33 5.22 8.51 11.22
CA GLY A 33 4.87 7.89 9.94
C GLY A 33 6.05 7.93 8.96
N CYS A 34 6.73 9.07 8.83
CA CYS A 34 7.94 9.20 8.00
C CYS A 34 9.05 8.25 8.45
N GLU A 35 9.32 8.15 9.76
CA GLU A 35 10.31 7.22 10.32
C GLU A 35 9.96 5.76 10.02
N ALA A 36 8.69 5.38 10.20
CA ALA A 36 8.23 4.02 9.92
C ALA A 36 8.34 3.67 8.43
N LEU A 37 8.00 4.60 7.53
CA LEU A 37 8.16 4.42 6.08
C LEU A 37 9.63 4.36 5.66
N GLY A 38 10.50 5.20 6.23
CA GLY A 38 11.95 5.12 5.99
C GLY A 38 12.53 3.77 6.39
N LYS A 39 12.10 3.23 7.54
CA LYS A 39 12.48 1.87 7.95
C LYS A 39 11.91 0.78 7.01
N CYS A 40 10.68 0.95 6.52
CA CYS A 40 10.14 0.04 5.49
C CYS A 40 11.03 0.03 4.24
N GLU A 41 11.42 1.21 3.75
CA GLU A 41 12.29 1.37 2.60
C GLU A 41 13.64 0.67 2.79
N ASP A 42 14.29 0.87 3.94
CA ASP A 42 15.54 0.18 4.30
C ASP A 42 15.39 -1.34 4.31
N MET A 43 14.28 -1.85 4.86
CA MET A 43 14.01 -3.29 4.90
C MET A 43 13.72 -3.86 3.51
N ILE A 44 12.95 -3.17 2.69
CA ILE A 44 12.65 -3.55 1.30
C ILE A 44 13.96 -3.67 0.51
N SER A 45 14.86 -2.69 0.66
CA SER A 45 16.18 -2.71 0.02
C SER A 45 17.04 -3.88 0.49
N LYS A 46 17.13 -4.12 1.80
CA LYS A 46 17.91 -5.25 2.37
C LYS A 46 17.38 -6.62 1.97
N LEU A 47 16.06 -6.75 1.85
CA LEU A 47 15.41 -7.99 1.43
C LEU A 47 15.47 -8.20 -0.09
N GLY A 48 15.85 -7.17 -0.87
CA GLY A 48 15.88 -7.24 -2.32
C GLY A 48 14.53 -7.57 -2.94
N LEU A 49 13.44 -7.03 -2.37
CA LEU A 49 12.07 -7.39 -2.82
C LEU A 49 11.73 -6.92 -4.23
N PHE A 50 12.52 -5.97 -4.75
CA PHE A 50 12.36 -5.43 -6.08
C PHE A 50 13.72 -5.32 -6.76
N SER A 51 13.76 -5.66 -8.04
CA SER A 51 14.93 -5.50 -8.89
C SER A 51 14.59 -4.67 -10.12
N SER A 52 15.59 -3.95 -10.65
CA SER A 52 15.46 -3.17 -11.88
C SER A 52 15.22 -4.03 -13.13
N ASN A 53 15.48 -5.34 -13.06
CA ASN A 53 15.32 -6.29 -14.16
C ASN A 53 14.05 -7.15 -14.04
N GLU A 54 13.23 -6.93 -13.02
CA GLU A 54 11.96 -7.64 -12.84
C GLU A 54 10.86 -7.02 -13.70
N THR A 55 9.91 -7.85 -14.12
CA THR A 55 8.64 -7.40 -14.67
C THR A 55 7.57 -7.40 -13.58
N LYS A 56 6.45 -6.72 -13.84
CA LYS A 56 5.31 -6.70 -12.90
C LYS A 56 4.78 -8.09 -12.53
N ASP A 57 4.99 -9.10 -13.38
CA ASP A 57 4.55 -10.48 -13.15
C ASP A 57 5.52 -11.28 -12.25
N ASP A 58 6.75 -10.79 -12.04
CA ASP A 58 7.76 -11.42 -11.17
C ASP A 58 7.58 -11.04 -9.69
N ILE A 59 6.77 -10.00 -9.41
CA ILE A 59 6.53 -9.51 -8.05
C ILE A 59 5.43 -10.33 -7.39
N SER A 60 5.75 -10.95 -6.24
CA SER A 60 4.73 -11.60 -5.40
C SER A 60 3.60 -10.64 -5.05
N THR A 61 2.35 -11.08 -5.25
CA THR A 61 1.14 -10.30 -4.92
C THR A 61 1.12 -9.78 -3.48
N THR A 62 1.78 -10.48 -2.54
CA THR A 62 1.89 -10.03 -1.13
C THR A 62 2.81 -8.83 -0.95
N ASN A 63 3.77 -8.66 -1.86
CA ASN A 63 4.81 -7.64 -1.80
C ASN A 63 4.45 -6.40 -2.62
N LEU A 64 3.49 -6.50 -3.55
CA LEU A 64 3.05 -5.41 -4.43
C LEU A 64 2.72 -4.10 -3.66
N LYS A 65 2.16 -4.22 -2.45
CA LYS A 65 1.84 -3.06 -1.59
C LYS A 65 3.07 -2.21 -1.22
N TYR A 66 4.25 -2.81 -1.16
CA TYR A 66 5.48 -2.12 -0.75
C TYR A 66 6.00 -1.14 -1.81
N ILE A 67 5.53 -1.24 -3.06
CA ILE A 67 5.79 -0.26 -4.12
C ILE A 67 5.30 1.14 -3.71
N LEU A 68 4.30 1.22 -2.84
CA LEU A 68 3.70 2.49 -2.41
C LEU A 68 4.50 3.22 -1.33
N VAL A 69 5.55 2.61 -0.75
CA VAL A 69 6.36 3.24 0.30
C VAL A 69 6.92 4.61 -0.10
N PRO A 70 7.64 4.77 -1.23
CA PRO A 70 8.15 6.09 -1.64
C PRO A 70 7.03 7.10 -1.87
N PHE A 71 5.87 6.68 -2.39
CA PHE A 71 4.71 7.54 -2.57
C PHE A 71 4.14 8.05 -1.24
N TYR A 72 3.88 7.15 -0.28
CA TYR A 72 3.41 7.54 1.05
C TYR A 72 4.40 8.42 1.80
N LEU A 73 5.70 8.16 1.62
CA LEU A 73 6.76 8.94 2.26
C LEU A 73 6.79 10.37 1.71
N ALA A 74 6.59 10.55 0.41
CA ALA A 74 6.45 11.87 -0.20
C ALA A 74 5.26 12.65 0.38
N GLU A 75 4.08 12.04 0.40
CA GLU A 75 2.85 12.70 0.90
C GLU A 75 2.95 13.06 2.39
N LEU A 76 3.51 12.19 3.23
CA LEU A 76 3.74 12.50 4.64
C LEU A 76 4.82 13.57 4.83
N THR A 77 5.89 13.53 4.03
CA THR A 77 6.96 14.54 4.07
C THR A 77 6.36 15.94 3.82
N GLU A 78 5.44 16.09 2.87
CA GLU A 78 4.78 17.37 2.62
C GLU A 78 3.93 17.90 3.77
N LYS A 79 3.52 17.04 4.72
CA LYS A 79 2.76 17.43 5.91
C LYS A 79 3.64 17.88 7.09
N ILE A 80 4.97 17.76 6.96
CA ILE A 80 5.91 18.28 7.97
C ILE A 80 5.85 19.82 7.97
N VAL A 81 5.71 20.40 9.16
CA VAL A 81 5.78 21.83 9.39
C VAL A 81 7.20 22.16 9.88
N GLN A 82 7.96 22.83 9.04
CA GLN A 82 9.33 23.28 9.32
C GLN A 82 9.61 24.57 8.52
N ASP A 83 10.53 25.40 9.01
CA ASP A 83 10.87 26.69 8.38
C ASP A 83 11.38 26.55 6.93
N ASN A 84 12.14 25.50 6.62
CA ASN A 84 12.69 25.28 5.28
C ASN A 84 11.74 24.47 4.39
N ARG A 85 10.64 25.08 3.96
CA ARG A 85 9.67 24.43 3.07
C ARG A 85 10.27 23.95 1.75
N ILE A 86 11.30 24.63 1.23
CA ILE A 86 11.98 24.24 -0.01
C ILE A 86 12.65 22.87 0.14
N GLN A 87 13.32 22.60 1.27
CA GLN A 87 13.91 21.29 1.52
C GLN A 87 12.85 20.19 1.57
N ILE A 88 11.73 20.44 2.25
CA ILE A 88 10.61 19.47 2.30
C ILE A 88 10.11 19.12 0.89
N LEU A 89 9.85 20.13 0.06
CA LEU A 89 9.36 19.91 -1.30
C LEU A 89 10.38 19.18 -2.18
N LYS A 90 11.68 19.46 -2.02
CA LYS A 90 12.73 18.72 -2.73
C LYS A 90 12.76 17.24 -2.33
N THR A 91 12.66 16.95 -1.04
CA THR A 91 12.61 15.57 -0.54
C THR A 91 11.37 14.84 -1.03
N SER A 92 10.19 15.46 -0.92
CA SER A 92 8.94 14.89 -1.47
C SER A 92 9.07 14.60 -2.98
N GLN A 93 9.54 15.59 -3.75
CA GLN A 93 9.71 15.44 -5.18
C GLN A 93 10.69 14.31 -5.53
N ALA A 94 11.79 14.15 -4.80
CA ALA A 94 12.73 13.06 -5.02
C ALA A 94 12.06 11.69 -4.83
N LYS A 95 11.24 11.54 -3.79
CA LYS A 95 10.48 10.32 -3.51
C LYS A 95 9.37 10.04 -4.53
N LEU A 96 8.68 11.07 -5.02
CA LEU A 96 7.74 10.90 -6.13
C LEU A 96 8.44 10.47 -7.43
N LYS A 97 9.63 11.03 -7.73
CA LYS A 97 10.41 10.63 -8.89
C LYS A 97 10.87 9.17 -8.80
N GLU A 98 11.30 8.74 -7.62
CA GLU A 98 11.65 7.34 -7.34
C GLU A 98 10.46 6.41 -7.61
N PHE A 99 9.29 6.72 -7.04
CA PHE A 99 8.06 5.98 -7.26
C PHE A 99 7.65 5.93 -8.75
N MET A 100 7.70 7.07 -9.44
CA MET A 100 7.35 7.14 -10.87
C MET A 100 8.32 6.33 -11.73
N SER A 101 9.63 6.45 -11.47
CA SER A 101 10.65 5.68 -12.20
C SER A 101 10.43 4.18 -12.05
N PHE A 102 10.04 3.73 -10.85
CA PHE A 102 9.66 2.34 -10.60
C PHE A 102 8.41 1.94 -11.38
N CYS A 103 7.35 2.76 -11.36
CA CYS A 103 6.13 2.50 -12.12
C CYS A 103 6.38 2.44 -13.63
N GLU A 104 7.29 3.26 -14.16
CA GLU A 104 7.70 3.25 -15.56
C GLU A 104 8.44 1.95 -15.91
N ALA A 105 9.44 1.56 -15.11
CA ALA A 105 10.19 0.32 -15.30
C ALA A 105 9.31 -0.93 -15.26
N MET A 106 8.26 -0.91 -14.42
CA MET A 106 7.29 -2.01 -14.28
C MET A 106 6.11 -1.93 -15.25
N GLU A 107 6.14 -0.99 -16.21
CA GLU A 107 5.06 -0.77 -17.18
C GLU A 107 3.67 -0.57 -16.53
N LEU A 108 3.65 0.08 -15.37
CA LEU A 108 2.42 0.42 -14.64
C LEU A 108 1.83 1.75 -15.11
N VAL A 109 2.63 2.55 -15.81
CA VAL A 109 2.20 3.82 -16.41
C VAL A 109 1.59 3.56 -17.79
N PRO A 110 0.37 4.05 -18.08
CA PRO A 110 -0.22 3.92 -19.41
C PRO A 110 0.68 4.53 -20.49
N GLN A 111 0.85 3.84 -21.61
CA GLN A 111 1.72 4.26 -22.71
C GLN A 111 1.41 5.68 -23.20
N GLU A 112 0.12 6.04 -23.26
CA GLU A 112 -0.28 7.38 -23.71
C GLU A 112 0.26 8.50 -22.80
N GLU A 113 0.43 8.24 -21.50
CA GLU A 113 1.01 9.22 -20.57
C GLU A 113 2.52 9.38 -20.78
N LEU A 114 3.22 8.30 -21.13
CA LEU A 114 4.65 8.32 -21.44
C LEU A 114 4.93 9.10 -22.73
N GLU A 115 4.12 8.88 -23.77
CA GLU A 115 4.24 9.58 -25.04
C GLU A 115 4.07 11.10 -24.88
N ILE A 116 3.15 11.52 -24.00
CA ILE A 116 2.92 12.94 -23.68
C ILE A 116 4.09 13.55 -22.91
N ALA A 117 4.69 12.80 -21.99
CA ALA A 117 5.86 13.26 -21.25
C ALA A 117 7.06 13.51 -22.18
N VAL A 118 7.26 12.64 -23.18
CA VAL A 118 8.35 12.73 -24.16
C VAL A 118 8.13 13.82 -25.21
N GLN A 119 6.91 13.96 -25.74
CA GLN A 119 6.62 14.93 -26.81
C GLN A 119 6.57 16.39 -26.33
N GLY A 120 6.51 16.63 -25.02
CA GLY A 120 6.37 17.96 -24.45
C GLY A 120 5.00 18.58 -24.74
N ALA A 121 4.64 19.63 -24.01
CA ALA A 121 3.30 20.23 -24.02
C ALA A 121 2.94 21.04 -25.30
N SER A 122 3.42 20.62 -26.47
CA SER A 122 3.17 21.17 -27.82
C SER A 122 1.76 20.81 -28.33
N ASN A 123 0.77 20.87 -27.46
CA ASN A 123 -0.61 20.46 -27.75
C ASN A 123 -1.51 21.69 -27.78
N SER A 124 -2.41 21.75 -28.77
CA SER A 124 -3.40 22.83 -28.87
C SER A 124 -4.28 22.88 -27.61
N PHE A 125 -5.00 23.99 -27.39
CA PHE A 125 -5.95 24.08 -26.28
C PHE A 125 -7.01 22.97 -26.31
N ALA A 126 -7.42 22.55 -27.51
CA ALA A 126 -8.36 21.44 -27.70
C ALA A 126 -7.75 20.11 -27.24
N ASP A 127 -6.50 19.84 -27.62
CA ASP A 127 -5.78 18.61 -27.26
C ASP A 127 -5.53 18.52 -25.75
N ARG A 128 -5.14 19.64 -25.11
CA ARG A 128 -4.99 19.72 -23.64
C ARG A 128 -6.30 19.43 -22.92
N ARG A 129 -7.43 19.94 -23.44
CA ARG A 129 -8.75 19.66 -22.88
C ARG A 129 -9.13 18.20 -23.07
N ALA A 130 -8.93 17.64 -24.26
CA ALA A 130 -9.20 16.24 -24.57
C ALA A 130 -8.40 15.31 -23.63
N LEU A 131 -7.12 15.61 -23.42
CA LEU A 131 -6.26 14.88 -22.49
C LEU A 131 -6.78 14.92 -21.05
N LYS A 132 -7.16 16.11 -20.55
CA LYS A 132 -7.72 16.24 -19.20
C LYS A 132 -9.01 15.42 -19.04
N ILE A 133 -9.86 15.42 -20.05
CA ILE A 133 -11.09 14.61 -20.07
C ILE A 133 -10.75 13.11 -20.06
N ALA A 134 -9.78 12.68 -20.87
CA ALA A 134 -9.34 11.29 -20.91
C ALA A 134 -8.78 10.82 -19.55
N ARG A 135 -7.89 11.62 -18.94
CA ARG A 135 -7.35 11.37 -17.59
C ARG A 135 -8.47 11.28 -16.55
N PHE A 136 -9.41 12.21 -16.56
CA PHE A 136 -10.55 12.20 -15.62
C PHE A 136 -11.42 10.95 -15.79
N LYS A 137 -11.72 10.54 -17.03
CA LYS A 137 -12.48 9.30 -17.31
C LYS A 137 -11.72 8.06 -16.83
N ARG A 138 -10.41 7.99 -17.08
CA ARG A 138 -9.54 6.87 -16.64
C ARG A 138 -9.50 6.78 -15.12
N GLN A 139 -9.30 7.91 -14.43
CA GLN A 139 -9.32 7.99 -12.97
C GLN A 139 -10.65 7.48 -12.41
N ARG A 140 -11.79 7.98 -12.93
CA ARG A 140 -13.12 7.55 -12.48
C ARG A 140 -13.36 6.05 -12.69
N ALA A 141 -12.90 5.50 -13.81
CA ALA A 141 -13.00 4.07 -14.08
C ALA A 141 -12.14 3.23 -13.10
N ALA A 142 -10.93 3.70 -12.80
CA ALA A 142 -10.04 3.05 -11.84
C ALA A 142 -10.62 3.08 -10.41
N GLU A 143 -11.17 4.22 -9.97
CA GLU A 143 -11.84 4.38 -8.68
C GLU A 143 -13.07 3.45 -8.57
N ALA A 144 -13.91 3.38 -9.61
CA ALA A 144 -15.06 2.49 -9.63
C ALA A 144 -14.64 1.01 -9.50
N LYS A 145 -13.61 0.59 -10.24
CA LYS A 145 -13.06 -0.77 -10.16
C LYS A 145 -12.45 -1.06 -8.79
N LEU A 146 -11.79 -0.08 -8.16
CA LEU A 146 -11.22 -0.23 -6.82
C LEU A 146 -12.32 -0.47 -5.78
N THR A 147 -13.43 0.27 -5.86
CA THR A 147 -14.60 0.06 -4.99
C THR A 147 -15.19 -1.32 -5.17
N GLU A 148 -15.38 -1.77 -6.41
CA GLU A 148 -15.90 -3.11 -6.70
C GLU A 148 -15.01 -4.22 -6.09
N ILE A 149 -13.68 -4.09 -6.24
CA ILE A 149 -12.71 -5.05 -5.68
C ILE A 149 -12.79 -5.05 -4.14
N LYS A 150 -12.89 -3.88 -3.50
CA LYS A 150 -13.03 -3.77 -2.04
C LYS A 150 -14.31 -4.45 -1.55
N GLU A 151 -15.45 -4.18 -2.17
CA GLU A 151 -16.71 -4.83 -1.82
C GLU A 151 -16.66 -6.35 -1.99
N ARG A 152 -16.04 -6.84 -3.08
CA ARG A 152 -15.87 -8.27 -3.31
C ARG A 152 -14.98 -8.91 -2.24
N LYS A 153 -13.91 -8.22 -1.82
CA LYS A 153 -13.04 -8.67 -0.73
C LYS A 153 -13.81 -8.76 0.59
N GLU A 154 -14.58 -7.73 0.95
CA GLU A 154 -15.40 -7.73 2.17
C GLU A 154 -16.49 -8.82 2.17
N ARG A 155 -17.12 -9.08 1.02
CA ARG A 155 -18.07 -10.19 0.89
C ARG A 155 -17.40 -11.53 1.14
N ARG A 156 -16.22 -11.77 0.56
CA ARG A 156 -15.44 -13.00 0.78
C ARG A 156 -15.03 -13.16 2.24
N GLU A 157 -14.54 -12.10 2.88
CA GLU A 157 -14.15 -12.13 4.29
C GLU A 157 -15.33 -12.41 5.24
N ARG A 158 -16.52 -11.88 4.93
CA ARG A 158 -17.73 -12.23 5.68
C ARG A 158 -18.11 -13.69 5.52
N SER A 159 -18.05 -14.22 4.29
CA SER A 159 -18.34 -15.63 4.02
C SER A 159 -17.35 -16.57 4.72
N THR A 160 -16.05 -16.26 4.71
CA THR A 160 -15.05 -17.11 5.39
C THR A 160 -15.22 -17.07 6.91
N LYS A 161 -15.50 -15.90 7.49
CA LYS A 161 -15.82 -15.79 8.93
C LYS A 161 -17.07 -16.59 9.30
N ALA A 162 -18.13 -16.52 8.51
CA ALA A 162 -19.35 -17.29 8.74
C ALA A 162 -19.11 -18.81 8.65
N ALA A 163 -18.29 -19.25 7.70
CA ALA A 163 -17.91 -20.67 7.56
C ALA A 163 -17.08 -21.18 8.76
N ALA A 164 -16.11 -20.40 9.24
CA ALA A 164 -15.30 -20.75 10.41
C ALA A 164 -16.11 -20.81 11.72
N ILE A 165 -17.19 -20.03 11.83
CA ILE A 165 -18.12 -20.09 12.96
C ILE A 165 -19.03 -21.33 12.87
N SER A 166 -19.27 -21.84 11.66
CA SER A 166 -20.19 -22.96 11.41
C SER A 166 -19.54 -24.34 11.44
N THR A 167 -18.22 -24.45 11.55
CA THR A 167 -17.52 -25.74 11.71
C THR A 167 -17.66 -26.23 13.16
N PRO A 168 -18.33 -27.37 13.41
CA PRO A 168 -18.42 -27.94 14.75
C PRO A 168 -17.04 -28.35 15.25
N VAL A 169 -16.68 -27.92 16.46
CA VAL A 169 -15.52 -28.46 17.19
C VAL A 169 -15.92 -29.86 17.64
N GLU A 170 -15.39 -30.88 16.99
CA GLU A 170 -15.49 -32.27 17.44
C GLU A 170 -14.74 -32.38 18.77
N HIS A 171 -15.48 -32.25 19.88
CA HIS A 171 -14.99 -32.54 21.21
C HIS A 171 -14.99 -34.07 21.34
N GLY A 172 -13.81 -34.69 21.19
CA GLY A 172 -13.63 -36.10 21.50
C GLY A 172 -13.94 -36.32 22.98
N GLU A 173 -15.03 -37.02 23.25
CA GLU A 173 -15.40 -37.48 24.58
C GLU A 173 -14.32 -38.48 25.04
N GLU A 174 -13.51 -38.09 26.03
CA GLU A 174 -12.77 -39.05 26.86
C GLU A 174 -13.81 -39.80 27.70
N ASP A 175 -14.10 -41.04 27.29
CA ASP A 175 -14.86 -42.00 28.10
C ASP A 175 -14.06 -42.31 29.37
N VAL A 176 -14.39 -41.61 30.46
CA VAL A 176 -14.01 -41.97 31.82
C VAL A 176 -14.84 -43.21 32.19
N LEU A 177 -14.26 -44.39 32.04
CA LEU A 177 -14.76 -45.59 32.71
C LEU A 177 -14.13 -45.64 34.10
N ASP A 178 -14.93 -45.19 35.06
CA ASP A 178 -14.74 -45.36 36.49
C ASP A 178 -15.02 -46.81 36.89
N ASP A 179 -14.22 -47.28 37.84
CA ASP A 179 -14.63 -48.08 39.01
C ASP A 179 -14.32 -49.59 39.12
N ASP A 180 -13.95 -49.90 40.36
CA ASP A 180 -13.94 -51.15 41.13
C ASP A 180 -12.80 -52.19 41.03
N GLY A 181 -12.08 -52.34 42.15
CA GLY A 181 -11.25 -53.51 42.46
C GLY A 181 -10.41 -53.38 43.74
N GLU A 182 -11.04 -53.63 44.88
CA GLU A 182 -10.52 -53.68 46.27
C GLU A 182 -9.24 -54.54 46.52
N GLU A 183 -8.55 -54.17 47.62
CA GLU A 183 -7.83 -54.98 48.66
C GLU A 183 -7.10 -56.28 48.22
N GLU A 184 -5.86 -56.61 48.59
CA GLU A 184 -4.96 -56.39 49.75
C GLU A 184 -3.49 -56.39 49.29
#